data_AF-Q6ARQ7-F1
#
_entry.id   AF-Q6ARQ7-F1
#
_cell.length_a   1.000
_cell.length_b   1.000
_cell.length_c   1.000
_cell.angle_alpha   90.00
_cell.angle_beta   90.00
_cell.angle_gamma   90.00
#
_symmetry.space_group_name_H-M   'P 1'
#
loop_
_entity.id
_entity.type
_entity.pdbx_description
1 polymer ?
#
loop_
_entity_poly.entity_id
_entity_poly.type
_entity_poly.pdbx_seq_one_letter_code
_entity_poly.pdbx_strand_id
1 'polypeptide(L)'
;MDMKKTNLYILVFQKNRAIKIGKANDISSRMISLKKWWGEPDYEESYSLEICIDDVFTLEKSLHLILSSYSLDYSVGDGKTEMFSLDSLDYAIKHIELYIEHSYNEGVLKKGVKALRQGHKSMNGKRDNVLSKYTGKQKNLSNTMNDAGSNLKDIMRVVSILIKSRHRMKYQYSLEKNLMTFVVSHERLSNNLNLDAISKMFRFRVVDFSGGYIGVNFLSSISKSDECLQFVIRINCGNENCLIRYFSEQISHILLTLPKKSPALSQNISLLDRF
;
A
#
# COMPACT_ATOMS: atom_id res chain seq x y z
N MET A 1 -9.71 -28.89 -13.71
CA MET A 1 -8.30 -28.57 -13.42
C MET A 1 -8.14 -28.69 -11.93
N ASP A 2 -7.33 -29.63 -11.45
CA ASP A 2 -7.08 -29.74 -10.01
C ASP A 2 -6.41 -28.46 -9.51
N MET A 3 -7.04 -27.80 -8.53
CA MET A 3 -6.46 -26.64 -7.87
C MET A 3 -5.17 -27.08 -7.17
N LYS A 4 -4.05 -26.43 -7.52
CA LYS A 4 -2.78 -26.70 -6.85
C LYS A 4 -2.88 -26.29 -5.39
N LYS A 5 -2.70 -27.27 -4.50
CA LYS A 5 -2.65 -27.08 -3.05
C LYS A 5 -1.22 -26.85 -2.56
N THR A 6 -1.11 -26.19 -1.43
CA THR A 6 0.14 -25.92 -0.71
C THR A 6 -0.19 -25.76 0.77
N ASN A 7 0.83 -25.72 1.63
CA ASN A 7 0.62 -25.64 3.07
C ASN A 7 1.02 -24.26 3.61
N LEU A 8 0.11 -23.64 4.36
CA LEU A 8 0.48 -22.70 5.40
C LEU A 8 0.98 -23.51 6.60
N TYR A 9 2.03 -23.05 7.26
CA TYR A 9 2.53 -23.67 8.48
C TYR A 9 2.82 -22.63 9.55
N ILE A 10 2.67 -23.05 10.80
CA ILE A 10 3.18 -22.36 11.98
C ILE A 10 4.17 -23.31 12.66
N LEU A 11 5.45 -22.93 12.70
CA LEU A 11 6.46 -23.68 13.44
C LEU A 11 6.69 -23.05 14.80
N VAL A 12 6.57 -23.84 15.85
CA VAL A 12 6.78 -23.39 17.24
C VAL A 12 8.23 -23.66 17.64
N PHE A 13 8.92 -22.64 18.14
CA PHE A 13 10.28 -22.74 18.69
C PHE A 13 10.26 -22.40 20.18
N GLN A 14 9.96 -23.40 21.02
CA GLN A 14 9.82 -23.23 22.48
C GLN A 14 11.05 -22.57 23.11
N LYS A 15 12.26 -23.02 22.74
CA LYS A 15 13.52 -22.49 23.27
C LYS A 15 13.72 -21.00 22.99
N ASN A 16 13.22 -20.53 21.84
CA ASN A 16 13.40 -19.15 21.41
C ASN A 16 12.18 -18.29 21.75
N ARG A 17 11.16 -18.87 22.41
CA ARG A 17 9.84 -18.27 22.63
C ARG A 17 9.30 -17.59 21.37
N ALA A 18 9.40 -18.29 20.25
CA ALA A 18 9.07 -17.73 18.95
C ALA A 18 8.21 -18.70 18.12
N ILE A 19 7.42 -18.15 17.22
CA ILE A 19 6.76 -18.88 16.15
C ILE A 19 7.23 -18.36 14.80
N LYS A 20 7.22 -19.25 13.80
CA LYS A 20 7.44 -18.90 12.41
C LYS A 20 6.21 -19.22 11.58
N ILE A 21 5.70 -18.23 10.87
CA ILE A 21 4.56 -18.41 9.97
C ILE A 21 5.06 -18.34 8.53
N GLY A 22 4.81 -19.36 7.73
CA GLY A 22 5.20 -19.34 6.32
C GLY A 22 4.46 -20.37 5.49
N LYS A 23 4.84 -20.48 4.22
CA LYS A 23 4.22 -21.43 3.29
C LYS A 23 5.23 -22.33 2.60
N ALA A 24 4.84 -23.57 2.36
CA ALA A 24 5.65 -24.53 1.61
C ALA A 24 4.79 -25.62 0.97
N ASN A 25 5.20 -26.05 -0.23
CA ASN A 25 4.66 -27.27 -0.84
C ASN A 25 5.12 -28.50 -0.04
N ASP A 26 6.36 -28.45 0.45
CA ASP A 26 6.93 -29.42 1.37
C ASP A 26 7.57 -28.70 2.56
N ILE A 27 6.84 -28.67 3.68
CA ILE A 27 7.28 -28.05 4.94
C ILE A 27 8.63 -28.65 5.37
N SER A 28 8.83 -29.93 5.10
CA SER A 28 10.01 -30.72 5.46
C SER A 28 11.31 -30.16 4.86
N SER A 29 11.31 -29.87 3.55
CA SER A 29 12.46 -29.27 2.88
C SER A 29 12.82 -27.89 3.44
N ARG A 30 11.81 -27.09 3.82
CA ARG A 30 12.00 -25.77 4.41
C ARG A 30 12.60 -25.87 5.82
N MET A 31 12.24 -26.89 6.58
CA MET A 31 12.75 -27.10 7.94
C MET A 31 14.26 -27.33 8.00
N ILE A 32 14.86 -28.01 7.01
CA ILE A 32 16.32 -28.21 6.95
C ILE A 32 17.05 -26.87 6.87
N SER A 33 16.54 -25.93 6.07
CA SER A 33 17.13 -24.60 5.93
C SER A 33 17.02 -23.75 7.20
N LEU A 34 15.91 -23.90 7.94
CA LEU A 34 15.61 -23.14 9.14
C LEU A 34 16.36 -23.66 10.37
N LYS A 35 16.57 -24.98 10.46
CA LYS A 35 17.27 -25.63 11.58
C LYS A 35 18.65 -25.02 11.82
N LYS A 36 19.35 -24.62 10.76
CA LYS A 36 20.67 -23.98 10.84
C LYS A 36 20.65 -22.67 11.65
N TRP A 37 19.54 -21.93 11.61
CA TRP A 37 19.45 -20.59 12.18
C TRP A 37 18.66 -20.55 13.49
N TRP A 38 17.60 -21.36 13.59
CA TRP A 38 16.60 -21.22 14.66
C TRP A 38 16.53 -22.43 15.60
N GLY A 39 17.26 -23.50 15.29
CA GLY A 39 17.18 -24.78 16.02
C GLY A 39 16.04 -25.67 15.53
N GLU A 40 15.76 -26.75 16.26
CA GLU A 40 14.64 -27.64 15.94
C GLU A 40 13.32 -27.04 16.46
N PRO A 41 12.27 -26.96 15.63
CA PRO A 41 10.94 -26.61 16.09
C PRO A 41 10.34 -27.77 16.90
N ASP A 42 9.40 -27.42 17.77
CA ASP A 42 8.50 -28.35 18.42
C ASP A 42 7.44 -28.80 17.41
N TYR A 43 7.65 -29.98 16.84
CA TYR A 43 6.83 -30.53 15.77
C TYR A 43 5.40 -30.83 16.22
N GLU A 44 5.21 -31.23 17.47
CA GLU A 44 3.90 -31.59 18.02
C GLU A 44 3.05 -30.35 18.30
N GLU A 45 3.72 -29.28 18.76
CA GLU A 45 3.08 -27.98 18.99
C GLU A 45 2.99 -27.10 17.74
N SER A 46 3.49 -27.55 16.59
CA SER A 46 3.40 -26.84 15.31
C SER A 46 2.08 -27.11 14.59
N TYR A 47 1.72 -26.27 13.62
CA TYR A 47 0.46 -26.36 12.88
C TYR A 47 0.67 -26.33 11.37
N SER A 48 -0.25 -26.97 10.63
CA SER A 48 -0.29 -26.91 9.17
C SER A 48 -1.72 -26.83 8.64
N LEU A 49 -1.91 -26.10 7.56
CA LEU A 49 -3.17 -25.96 6.85
C LEU A 49 -2.91 -26.12 5.36
N GLU A 50 -3.48 -27.17 4.76
CA GLU A 50 -3.43 -27.39 3.32
C GLU A 50 -4.57 -26.63 2.63
N ILE A 51 -4.21 -25.69 1.77
CA ILE A 51 -5.15 -24.82 1.05
C ILE A 51 -4.67 -24.52 -0.37
N CYS A 52 -5.52 -23.87 -1.14
CA CYS A 52 -5.22 -23.46 -2.51
C CYS A 52 -4.08 -22.44 -2.55
N ILE A 53 -3.22 -22.54 -3.57
CA ILE A 53 -2.01 -21.72 -3.68
C ILE A 53 -2.28 -20.21 -3.78
N ASP A 54 -3.41 -19.82 -4.36
CA ASP A 54 -3.80 -18.40 -4.48
C ASP A 54 -4.23 -17.83 -3.11
N ASP A 55 -4.83 -18.68 -2.27
CA ASP A 55 -5.35 -18.34 -0.95
C ASP A 55 -4.27 -18.31 0.12
N VAL A 56 -3.31 -19.23 0.07
CA VAL A 56 -2.23 -19.32 1.07
C VAL A 56 -1.46 -18.01 1.19
N PHE A 57 -1.27 -17.32 0.07
CA PHE A 57 -0.48 -16.10 0.01
C PHE A 57 -1.19 -14.93 0.66
N THR A 58 -2.49 -14.83 0.42
CA THR A 58 -3.35 -13.80 1.02
C THR A 58 -3.44 -14.02 2.53
N LEU A 59 -3.62 -15.27 2.96
CA LEU A 59 -3.71 -15.63 4.36
C LEU A 59 -2.39 -15.40 5.11
N GLU A 60 -1.26 -15.88 4.56
CA GLU A 60 0.08 -15.67 5.13
C GLU A 60 0.37 -14.17 5.37
N LYS A 61 0.19 -13.34 4.35
CA LYS A 61 0.46 -11.90 4.45
C LYS A 61 -0.46 -11.21 5.44
N SER A 62 -1.72 -11.62 5.50
CA SER A 62 -2.68 -11.08 6.48
C SER A 62 -2.23 -11.40 7.90
N LEU A 63 -1.78 -12.63 8.15
CA LEU A 63 -1.21 -13.03 9.44
C LEU A 63 0.04 -12.23 9.78
N HIS A 64 0.98 -12.03 8.84
CA HIS A 64 2.17 -11.20 9.10
C HIS A 64 1.82 -9.76 9.45
N LEU A 65 0.80 -9.18 8.79
CA LEU A 65 0.34 -7.82 9.08
C LEU A 65 -0.33 -7.73 10.45
N ILE A 66 -1.27 -8.65 10.75
CA ILE A 66 -2.02 -8.69 12.01
C ILE A 66 -1.07 -8.89 13.20
N LEU A 67 -0.07 -9.75 13.03
CA LEU A 67 0.88 -10.09 14.09
C LEU A 67 2.12 -9.20 14.09
N SER A 68 2.15 -8.12 13.29
CA SER A 68 3.32 -7.25 13.14
C SER A 68 3.83 -6.65 14.46
N SER A 69 2.94 -6.39 15.43
CA SER A 69 3.30 -5.93 16.78
C SER A 69 4.04 -6.99 17.60
N TYR A 70 3.97 -8.26 17.22
CA TYR A 70 4.67 -9.38 17.83
C TYR A 70 5.92 -9.80 17.05
N SER A 71 6.28 -9.08 15.99
CA SER A 71 7.46 -9.38 15.18
C SER A 71 8.72 -9.34 16.04
N LEU A 72 9.56 -10.36 15.90
CA LEU A 72 10.86 -10.42 16.55
C LEU A 72 11.93 -9.89 15.59
N ASP A 73 12.68 -8.88 16.03
CA ASP A 73 13.73 -8.29 15.20
C ASP A 73 15.04 -9.05 15.37
N TYR A 74 15.31 -9.96 14.43
CA TYR A 74 16.60 -10.63 14.32
C TYR A 74 17.49 -9.95 13.29
N SER A 75 18.75 -9.72 13.66
CA SER A 75 19.74 -9.09 12.76
C SER A 75 20.12 -10.00 11.58
N VAL A 76 20.14 -11.32 11.78
CA VAL A 76 20.55 -12.32 10.77
C VAL A 76 19.65 -13.55 10.86
N GLY A 77 19.45 -14.24 9.73
CA GLY A 77 18.76 -15.53 9.67
C GLY A 77 17.75 -15.61 8.54
N ASP A 78 17.55 -16.81 8.02
CA ASP A 78 16.60 -17.07 6.93
C ASP A 78 15.15 -16.96 7.43
N GLY A 79 14.34 -16.17 6.72
CA GLY A 79 12.93 -15.93 7.07
C GLY A 79 12.73 -15.19 8.39
N LYS A 80 13.70 -14.35 8.77
CA LYS A 80 13.68 -13.55 10.02
C LYS A 80 12.50 -12.58 10.12
N THR A 81 12.01 -12.07 8.99
CA THR A 81 10.85 -11.16 8.91
C THR A 81 9.51 -11.87 9.13
N GLU A 82 9.54 -13.19 9.31
CA GLU A 82 8.37 -14.05 9.47
C GLU A 82 8.39 -14.72 10.86
N MET A 83 9.17 -14.17 11.80
CA MET A 83 9.31 -14.65 13.17
C MET A 83 8.53 -13.74 14.13
N PHE A 84 7.71 -14.34 14.97
CA PHE A 84 6.84 -13.63 15.91
C PHE A 84 7.00 -14.22 17.32
N SER A 85 6.65 -13.46 18.36
CA SER A 85 6.63 -13.97 19.74
C SER A 85 5.70 -15.17 19.85
N LEU A 86 6.06 -16.16 20.67
CA LEU A 86 5.20 -17.30 20.99
C LEU A 86 3.86 -16.88 21.58
N ASP A 87 3.80 -15.73 22.26
CA ASP A 87 2.57 -15.16 22.81
C ASP A 87 1.54 -14.82 21.73
N SER A 88 1.96 -14.77 20.45
CA SER A 88 1.09 -14.50 19.30
C SER A 88 0.41 -15.75 18.72
N LEU A 89 0.76 -16.95 19.21
CA LEU A 89 0.30 -18.23 18.65
C LEU A 89 -1.23 -18.37 18.65
N ASP A 90 -1.88 -18.09 19.77
CA ASP A 90 -3.34 -18.21 19.90
C ASP A 90 -4.07 -17.24 18.95
N TYR A 91 -3.53 -16.05 18.75
CA TYR A 91 -4.06 -15.09 17.79
C TYR A 91 -3.92 -15.58 16.35
N ALA A 92 -2.77 -16.16 16.01
CA ALA A 92 -2.53 -16.75 14.69
C ALA A 92 -3.52 -17.87 14.39
N ILE A 93 -3.73 -18.79 15.34
CA ILE A 93 -4.67 -19.91 15.23
C ILE A 93 -6.10 -19.37 15.03
N LYS A 94 -6.55 -18.47 15.90
CA LYS A 94 -7.90 -17.90 15.84
C LYS A 94 -8.18 -17.21 14.51
N HIS A 95 -7.21 -16.49 13.96
CA HIS A 95 -7.36 -15.85 12.65
C HIS A 95 -7.43 -16.85 11.49
N ILE A 96 -6.70 -17.96 11.58
CA ILE A 96 -6.78 -19.05 10.61
C ILE A 96 -8.14 -19.77 10.70
N GLU A 97 -8.63 -20.03 11.91
CA GLU A 97 -9.94 -20.65 12.13
C GLU A 97 -11.06 -19.77 11.57
N LEU A 98 -11.04 -18.46 11.86
CA LEU A 98 -11.98 -17.49 11.27
C LEU A 98 -11.92 -17.47 9.74
N TYR A 99 -10.71 -17.56 9.16
CA TYR A 99 -10.55 -17.65 7.72
C TYR A 99 -11.22 -18.92 7.16
N ILE A 100 -11.00 -20.08 7.80
CA ILE A 100 -11.60 -21.36 7.40
C ILE A 100 -13.14 -21.28 7.49
N GLU A 101 -13.69 -20.75 8.59
CA GLU A 101 -15.13 -20.62 8.80
C GLU A 101 -15.84 -19.76 7.74
N HIS A 102 -15.16 -18.71 7.24
CA HIS A 102 -15.75 -17.71 6.35
C HIS A 102 -15.31 -17.87 4.89
N SER A 103 -14.52 -18.89 4.56
CA SER A 103 -14.13 -19.22 3.19
C SER A 103 -14.78 -20.53 2.75
N TYR A 104 -15.10 -20.67 1.46
CA TYR A 104 -15.54 -21.94 0.87
C TYR A 104 -14.40 -22.98 0.78
N ASN A 105 -13.33 -22.84 1.57
CA ASN A 105 -12.16 -23.71 1.56
C ASN A 105 -12.37 -24.91 2.48
N GLU A 106 -12.13 -26.11 1.97
CA GLU A 106 -12.22 -27.37 2.73
C GLU A 106 -10.99 -27.63 3.64
N GLY A 107 -10.13 -26.63 3.83
CA GLY A 107 -8.89 -26.78 4.59
C GLY A 107 -9.16 -26.90 6.09
N VAL A 108 -8.58 -27.91 6.74
CA VAL A 108 -8.63 -28.07 8.21
C VAL A 108 -7.25 -27.77 8.78
N LEU A 109 -7.19 -26.87 9.78
CA LEU A 109 -5.97 -26.61 10.53
C LEU A 109 -5.63 -27.85 11.37
N LYS A 110 -4.46 -28.45 11.11
CA LYS A 110 -3.96 -29.64 11.79
C LYS A 110 -2.86 -29.25 12.75
N LYS A 111 -2.99 -29.62 14.02
CA LYS A 111 -1.91 -29.61 15.00
C LYS A 111 -0.99 -30.81 14.76
N GLY A 112 0.31 -30.59 14.91
CA GLY A 112 1.36 -31.54 14.59
C GLY A 112 1.84 -31.43 13.14
N VAL A 113 3.16 -31.32 12.97
CA VAL A 113 3.84 -31.39 11.67
C VAL A 113 4.75 -32.61 11.68
N LYS A 114 4.65 -33.50 10.68
CA LYS A 114 5.49 -34.71 10.63
C LYS A 114 6.98 -34.35 10.46
N ALA A 115 7.84 -34.81 11.37
CA ALA A 115 9.29 -34.70 11.24
C ALA A 115 9.84 -35.62 10.13
N LEU A 116 10.93 -35.21 9.46
CA LEU A 116 11.51 -35.97 8.34
C LEU A 116 12.02 -37.35 8.74
N ARG A 117 11.60 -38.37 7.98
CA ARG A 117 12.52 -39.38 7.45
C ARG A 117 13.22 -38.76 6.24
N GLN A 118 14.55 -38.82 6.21
CA GLN A 118 15.40 -38.20 5.19
C GLN A 118 14.96 -38.59 3.78
N GLY A 119 14.73 -37.60 2.89
CA GLY A 119 14.42 -37.88 1.50
C GLY A 119 14.35 -36.66 0.61
N HIS A 120 15.37 -36.54 -0.24
CA HIS A 120 15.50 -35.74 -1.45
C HIS A 120 16.02 -34.30 -1.36
N LYS A 121 17.14 -34.12 -2.08
CA LYS A 121 17.77 -32.86 -2.42
C LYS A 121 16.75 -31.98 -3.14
N SER A 122 16.48 -30.80 -2.58
CA SER A 122 15.82 -29.70 -3.26
C SER A 122 16.53 -29.43 -4.58
N MET A 123 15.86 -29.70 -5.71
CA MET A 123 16.27 -29.11 -6.97
C MET A 123 16.09 -27.61 -6.83
N ASN A 124 17.19 -26.86 -6.93
CA ASN A 124 17.15 -25.42 -7.11
C ASN A 124 16.28 -25.13 -8.34
N GLY A 125 15.01 -24.79 -8.09
CA GLY A 125 14.09 -24.38 -9.13
C GLY A 125 14.70 -23.18 -9.83
N LYS A 126 14.93 -23.30 -11.14
CA LYS A 126 15.23 -22.15 -12.00
C LYS A 126 14.19 -21.08 -11.66
N ARG A 127 14.65 -19.88 -11.27
CA ARG A 127 13.78 -18.72 -11.01
C ARG A 127 12.74 -18.65 -12.13
N ASP A 128 11.48 -18.87 -11.78
CA ASP A 128 10.41 -18.82 -12.76
C ASP A 128 10.27 -17.35 -13.19
N ASN A 129 10.82 -17.05 -14.37
CA ASN A 129 10.84 -15.71 -14.94
C ASN A 129 9.42 -15.18 -15.19
N VAL A 130 8.39 -16.04 -15.19
CA VAL A 130 7.00 -15.63 -15.29
C VAL A 130 6.49 -15.13 -13.94
N LEU A 131 6.76 -15.85 -12.86
CA LEU A 131 6.40 -15.45 -11.50
C LEU A 131 7.12 -14.17 -11.05
N SER A 132 8.41 -14.01 -11.41
CA SER A 132 9.16 -12.79 -11.12
C SER A 132 8.60 -11.57 -11.87
N LYS A 133 8.18 -11.75 -13.13
CA LYS A 133 7.48 -10.70 -13.89
C LYS A 133 6.11 -10.36 -13.28
N TYR A 134 5.35 -11.36 -12.84
CA TYR A 134 4.03 -11.15 -12.24
C TYR A 134 4.12 -10.43 -10.88
N THR A 135 5.03 -10.86 -9.99
CA THR A 135 5.29 -10.18 -8.71
C THR A 135 5.82 -8.76 -8.91
N GLY A 136 6.63 -8.52 -9.94
CA GLY A 136 7.03 -7.18 -10.37
C GLY A 136 5.84 -6.29 -10.75
N LYS A 137 4.89 -6.83 -11.53
CA LYS A 137 3.64 -6.11 -11.89
C LYS A 137 2.79 -5.78 -10.66
N GLN A 138 2.63 -6.72 -9.74
CA GLN A 138 1.92 -6.49 -8.47
C GLN A 138 2.60 -5.39 -7.64
N LYS A 139 3.93 -5.42 -7.52
CA LYS A 139 4.70 -4.40 -6.81
C LYS A 139 4.52 -3.02 -7.46
N ASN A 140 4.55 -2.95 -8.79
CA ASN A 140 4.35 -1.71 -9.52
C ASN A 140 2.96 -1.12 -9.29
N LEU A 141 1.91 -1.93 -9.34
CA LEU A 141 0.55 -1.47 -9.04
C LEU A 141 0.43 -0.99 -7.59
N SER A 142 0.96 -1.74 -6.63
CA SER A 142 0.94 -1.35 -5.22
C SER A 142 1.66 -0.02 -5.00
N ASN A 143 2.82 0.18 -5.65
CA ASN A 143 3.55 1.44 -5.57
C ASN A 143 2.75 2.59 -6.19
N THR A 144 2.10 2.37 -7.33
CA THR A 144 1.20 3.37 -7.95
C THR A 144 0.07 3.78 -7.01
N MET A 145 -0.56 2.82 -6.32
CA MET A 145 -1.65 3.12 -5.37
C MET A 145 -1.13 3.88 -4.15
N ASN A 146 0.05 3.53 -3.64
CA ASN A 146 0.69 4.23 -2.53
C ASN A 146 1.07 5.67 -2.92
N ASP A 147 1.68 5.87 -4.10
CA ASP A 147 2.04 7.19 -4.63
C ASP A 147 0.78 8.07 -4.80
N ALA A 148 -0.27 7.54 -5.44
CA ALA A 148 -1.53 8.25 -5.62
C ALA A 148 -2.22 8.58 -4.28
N GLY A 149 -2.20 7.64 -3.33
CA GLY A 149 -2.71 7.86 -1.98
C GLY A 149 -1.95 8.96 -1.23
N SER A 150 -0.62 9.01 -1.38
CA SER A 150 0.21 10.08 -0.80
C SER A 150 -0.14 11.45 -1.39
N ASN A 151 -0.30 11.54 -2.71
CA ASN A 151 -0.72 12.78 -3.38
C ASN A 151 -2.08 13.28 -2.88
N LEU A 152 -3.07 12.39 -2.79
CA LEU A 152 -4.40 12.75 -2.28
C LEU A 152 -4.34 13.22 -0.83
N LYS A 153 -3.54 12.56 0.01
CA LYS A 153 -3.31 12.97 1.41
C LYS A 153 -2.71 14.37 1.50
N ASP A 154 -1.75 14.71 0.63
CA ASP A 154 -1.13 16.03 0.59
C ASP A 154 -2.13 17.11 0.14
N ILE A 155 -2.93 16.84 -0.89
CA ILE A 155 -4.00 17.73 -1.33
C ILE A 155 -5.01 17.96 -0.20
N MET A 156 -5.46 16.89 0.48
CA MET A 156 -6.35 16.99 1.63
C MET A 156 -5.76 17.81 2.77
N ARG A 157 -4.45 17.69 3.02
CA ARG A 157 -3.75 18.47 4.04
C ARG A 157 -3.78 19.96 3.70
N VAL A 158 -3.50 20.33 2.45
CA VAL A 158 -3.58 21.71 1.98
C VAL A 158 -5.00 22.26 2.13
N VAL A 159 -6.00 21.52 1.66
CA VAL A 159 -7.42 21.89 1.80
C VAL A 159 -7.81 22.05 3.27
N SER A 160 -7.37 21.15 4.15
CA SER A 160 -7.63 21.24 5.59
C SER A 160 -7.03 22.50 6.22
N ILE A 161 -5.81 22.88 5.82
CA ILE A 161 -5.16 24.12 6.27
C ILE A 161 -5.98 25.33 5.81
N LEU A 162 -6.40 25.35 4.55
CA LEU A 162 -7.23 26.43 4.00
C LEU A 162 -8.58 26.55 4.71
N ILE A 163 -9.27 25.43 4.98
CA ILE A 163 -10.52 25.42 5.73
C ILE A 163 -10.31 25.97 7.14
N LYS A 164 -9.29 25.50 7.86
CA LYS A 164 -8.98 25.95 9.23
C LYS A 164 -8.58 27.42 9.28
N SER A 165 -7.92 27.89 8.23
CA SER A 165 -7.35 29.25 8.16
C SER A 165 -8.19 30.23 7.36
N ARG A 166 -9.40 29.84 6.91
CA ARG A 166 -10.25 30.60 5.98
C ARG A 166 -10.64 32.01 6.44
N HIS A 167 -10.61 32.26 7.75
CA HIS A 167 -10.90 33.58 8.32
C HIS A 167 -9.69 34.52 8.30
N ARG A 168 -8.50 34.03 7.94
CA ARG A 168 -7.25 34.80 7.87
C ARG A 168 -6.61 34.76 6.48
N MET A 169 -6.74 33.63 5.77
CA MET A 169 -6.21 33.45 4.43
C MET A 169 -7.21 33.90 3.38
N LYS A 170 -6.77 34.79 2.50
CA LYS A 170 -7.51 35.29 1.35
C LYS A 170 -7.30 34.35 0.17
N TYR A 171 -8.33 33.62 -0.24
CA TYR A 171 -8.30 32.77 -1.42
C TYR A 171 -9.61 32.82 -2.20
N GLN A 172 -9.54 32.54 -3.49
CA GLN A 172 -10.70 32.34 -4.35
C GLN A 172 -10.41 31.30 -5.42
N TYR A 173 -11.45 30.70 -5.96
CA TYR A 173 -11.33 29.93 -7.19
C TYR A 173 -12.52 30.11 -8.13
N SER A 174 -12.25 29.96 -9.42
CA SER A 174 -13.25 29.84 -10.47
C SER A 174 -13.19 28.45 -11.10
N LEU A 175 -14.34 28.00 -11.59
CA LEU A 175 -14.48 26.74 -12.32
C LEU A 175 -15.04 27.05 -13.71
N GLU A 176 -14.24 26.84 -14.74
CA GLU A 176 -14.64 27.02 -16.14
C GLU A 176 -14.43 25.71 -16.90
N LYS A 177 -15.54 25.10 -17.33
CA LYS A 177 -15.55 23.77 -17.94
C LYS A 177 -14.89 22.75 -17.00
N ASN A 178 -13.64 22.34 -17.30
CA ASN A 178 -12.88 21.35 -16.54
C ASN A 178 -11.61 21.94 -15.89
N LEU A 179 -11.48 23.27 -15.88
CA LEU A 179 -10.33 23.97 -15.32
C LEU A 179 -10.76 24.74 -14.07
N MET A 180 -10.17 24.38 -12.94
CA MET A 180 -10.22 25.19 -11.73
C MET A 180 -9.03 26.14 -11.72
N THR A 181 -9.30 27.44 -11.72
CA THR A 181 -8.27 28.46 -11.45
C THR A 181 -8.36 28.82 -9.98
N PHE A 182 -7.35 28.42 -9.20
CA PHE A 182 -7.27 28.65 -7.76
C PHE A 182 -6.22 29.73 -7.48
N VAL A 183 -6.58 30.73 -6.68
CA VAL A 183 -5.69 31.84 -6.33
C VAL A 183 -5.68 32.05 -4.82
N VAL A 184 -4.49 32.16 -4.24
CA VAL A 184 -4.26 32.50 -2.84
C VAL A 184 -3.45 33.78 -2.78
N SER A 185 -3.95 34.77 -2.05
CA SER A 185 -3.17 35.96 -1.72
C SER A 185 -2.18 35.63 -0.60
N HIS A 186 -0.95 36.11 -0.77
CA HIS A 186 0.16 35.79 0.11
C HIS A 186 0.99 37.01 0.48
N GLU A 187 0.41 37.93 1.25
CA GLU A 187 1.18 39.05 1.82
C GLU A 187 2.42 38.60 2.63
N ARG A 188 2.52 37.31 3.00
CA ARG A 188 3.65 36.72 3.76
C ARG A 188 4.07 35.29 3.37
N LEU A 189 3.59 34.66 2.28
CA LEU A 189 4.15 33.34 1.94
C LEU A 189 5.60 33.55 1.50
N SER A 190 6.53 33.03 2.30
CA SER A 190 7.97 33.25 2.10
C SER A 190 8.41 32.97 0.66
N ASN A 191 9.48 33.65 0.21
CA ASN A 191 10.19 33.30 -1.03
C ASN A 191 10.61 31.81 -1.11
N ASN A 192 10.59 31.09 0.02
CA ASN A 192 10.91 29.67 0.12
C ASN A 192 9.75 28.72 -0.24
N LEU A 193 8.66 29.23 -0.83
CA LEU A 193 7.56 28.37 -1.25
C LEU A 193 7.99 27.43 -2.38
N ASN A 194 8.04 26.13 -2.09
CA ASN A 194 8.51 25.14 -3.05
C ASN A 194 7.41 24.81 -4.09
N LEU A 195 7.44 25.52 -5.23
CA LEU A 195 6.51 25.34 -6.35
C LEU A 195 6.57 23.92 -6.93
N ASP A 196 7.75 23.29 -6.93
CA ASP A 196 7.92 21.91 -7.40
C ASP A 196 7.21 20.91 -6.47
N ALA A 197 7.25 21.13 -5.16
CA ALA A 197 6.49 20.31 -4.21
C ALA A 197 4.98 20.39 -4.48
N ILE A 198 4.45 21.57 -4.77
CA ILE A 198 3.03 21.72 -5.11
C ILE A 198 2.72 21.07 -6.46
N SER A 199 3.61 21.23 -7.44
CA SER A 199 3.47 20.58 -8.75
C SER A 199 3.39 19.06 -8.61
N LYS A 200 4.24 18.47 -7.76
CA LYS A 200 4.28 17.02 -7.50
C LYS A 200 2.98 16.48 -6.91
N MET A 201 2.27 17.24 -6.07
CA MET A 201 1.00 16.83 -5.47
C MET A 201 -0.07 16.47 -6.51
N PHE A 202 -0.03 17.10 -7.69
CA PHE A 202 -1.00 16.89 -8.76
C PHE A 202 -0.51 15.96 -9.88
N ARG A 203 0.66 15.33 -9.72
CA ARG A 203 1.24 14.37 -10.69
C ARG A 203 0.97 12.93 -10.28
N PHE A 204 0.11 12.26 -11.01
CA PHE A 204 -0.28 10.87 -10.79
C PHE A 204 0.39 9.97 -11.81
N ARG A 205 0.98 8.87 -11.33
CA ARG A 205 1.68 7.88 -12.15
C ARG A 205 1.03 6.52 -11.97
N VAL A 206 0.45 6.01 -13.04
CA VAL A 206 -0.23 4.72 -13.07
C VAL A 206 0.58 3.74 -13.91
N VAL A 207 1.02 2.66 -13.29
CA VAL A 207 1.58 1.49 -13.98
C VAL A 207 0.57 0.37 -13.90
N ASP A 208 0.13 -0.14 -15.05
CA ASP A 208 -0.86 -1.21 -15.11
C ASP A 208 -0.23 -2.61 -15.19
N PHE A 209 -1.06 -3.66 -15.18
CA PHE A 209 -0.61 -5.04 -15.31
C PHE A 209 -0.06 -5.39 -16.71
N SER A 210 -0.27 -4.55 -17.72
CA SER A 210 0.39 -4.72 -19.02
C SER A 210 1.86 -4.26 -18.97
N GLY A 211 2.25 -3.51 -17.93
CA GLY A 211 3.52 -2.81 -17.86
C GLY A 211 3.48 -1.46 -18.57
N GLY A 212 2.30 -1.04 -19.03
CA GLY A 212 2.04 0.28 -19.57
C GLY A 212 2.19 1.34 -18.49
N TYR A 213 2.82 2.45 -18.86
CA TYR A 213 2.98 3.61 -17.99
C TYR A 213 2.08 4.73 -18.50
N ILE A 214 1.23 5.25 -17.61
CA ILE A 214 0.42 6.43 -17.85
C ILE A 214 0.73 7.45 -16.75
N GLY A 215 1.31 8.57 -17.14
CA GLY A 215 1.54 9.71 -16.27
C GLY A 215 0.55 10.81 -16.59
N VAL A 216 -0.19 11.30 -15.60
CA VAL A 216 -1.07 12.46 -15.73
C VAL A 216 -0.65 13.52 -14.74
N ASN A 217 -0.57 14.75 -15.21
CA ASN A 217 -0.44 15.92 -14.36
C ASN A 217 -1.74 16.72 -14.43
N PHE A 218 -2.47 16.77 -13.32
CA PHE A 218 -3.68 17.57 -13.24
C PHE A 218 -3.37 19.06 -13.14
N LEU A 219 -2.16 19.46 -12.75
CA LEU A 219 -1.76 20.86 -12.73
C LEU A 219 -1.37 21.31 -14.15
N SER A 220 -2.18 22.19 -14.74
CA SER A 220 -1.94 22.76 -16.07
C SER A 220 -0.94 23.93 -16.02
N SER A 221 -0.98 24.76 -14.98
CA SER A 221 -0.02 25.84 -14.79
C SER A 221 0.07 26.26 -13.32
N ILE A 222 1.20 26.88 -12.97
CA ILE A 222 1.46 27.49 -11.68
C ILE A 222 2.17 28.83 -11.92
N SER A 223 1.64 29.89 -11.34
CA SER A 223 2.14 31.25 -11.52
C SER A 223 2.23 31.93 -10.16
N LYS A 224 3.32 32.66 -9.92
CA LYS A 224 3.57 33.38 -8.68
C LYS A 224 3.87 34.84 -9.01
N SER A 225 3.23 35.76 -8.29
CA SER A 225 3.62 37.17 -8.21
C SER A 225 4.12 37.49 -6.79
N ASP A 226 4.35 38.75 -6.47
CA ASP A 226 4.67 39.18 -5.10
C ASP A 226 3.44 39.14 -4.17
N GLU A 227 2.24 39.18 -4.74
CA GLU A 227 0.99 39.32 -3.96
C GLU A 227 0.16 38.04 -3.94
N CYS A 228 0.27 37.18 -4.96
CA CYS A 228 -0.55 35.98 -5.07
C CYS A 228 0.16 34.79 -5.71
N LEU A 229 -0.41 33.63 -5.45
CA LEU A 229 -0.04 32.36 -6.06
C LEU A 229 -1.28 31.78 -6.74
N GLN A 230 -1.14 31.49 -8.03
CA GLN A 230 -2.19 30.98 -8.90
C GLN A 230 -1.84 29.58 -9.39
N PHE A 231 -2.83 28.70 -9.37
CA PHE A 231 -2.74 27.35 -9.91
C PHE A 231 -3.93 27.09 -10.83
N VAL A 232 -3.68 26.42 -11.95
CA VAL A 232 -4.75 25.96 -12.85
C VAL A 232 -4.77 24.44 -12.82
N ILE A 233 -5.87 23.86 -12.36
CA ILE A 233 -6.03 22.42 -12.13
C ILE A 233 -7.09 21.87 -13.09
N ARG A 234 -6.79 20.77 -13.77
CA ARG A 234 -7.71 19.97 -14.57
C ARG A 234 -8.41 18.97 -13.66
N ILE A 235 -9.72 19.14 -13.46
CA ILE A 235 -10.54 18.37 -12.50
C ILE A 235 -11.50 17.40 -13.19
N ASN A 236 -11.41 17.29 -14.52
CA ASN A 236 -12.11 16.29 -15.29
C ASN A 236 -11.37 16.06 -16.62
N CYS A 237 -10.38 15.17 -16.58
CA CYS A 237 -9.67 14.72 -17.77
C CYS A 237 -10.53 13.65 -18.47
N GLY A 238 -11.14 14.00 -19.61
CA GLY A 238 -12.05 13.09 -20.32
C GLY A 238 -11.35 11.84 -20.89
N ASN A 239 -12.13 10.77 -21.11
CA ASN A 239 -11.80 9.48 -21.77
C ASN A 239 -10.48 8.77 -21.44
N GLU A 240 -9.80 9.18 -20.38
CA GLU A 240 -8.62 8.49 -19.88
C GLU A 240 -9.00 7.26 -19.04
N ASN A 241 -8.02 6.38 -18.86
CA ASN A 241 -8.05 5.19 -18.02
C ASN A 241 -8.93 5.36 -16.76
N CYS A 242 -9.73 4.35 -16.41
CA CYS A 242 -10.70 4.42 -15.31
C CYS A 242 -10.08 4.82 -13.96
N LEU A 243 -8.81 4.49 -13.70
CA LEU A 243 -8.09 4.90 -12.50
C LEU A 243 -7.78 6.40 -12.49
N ILE A 244 -7.41 6.95 -13.63
CA ILE A 244 -7.14 8.40 -13.76
C ILE A 244 -8.43 9.17 -13.58
N ARG A 245 -9.53 8.69 -14.18
CA ARG A 245 -10.86 9.27 -13.98
C ARG A 245 -11.23 9.27 -12.50
N TYR A 246 -11.05 8.14 -11.81
CA TYR A 246 -11.29 8.05 -10.37
C TYR A 246 -10.47 9.08 -9.58
N PHE A 247 -9.15 9.19 -9.82
CA PHE A 247 -8.33 10.19 -9.12
C PHE A 247 -8.77 11.63 -9.43
N SER A 248 -9.13 11.92 -10.69
CA SER A 248 -9.65 13.23 -11.09
C SER A 248 -10.94 13.59 -10.33
N GLU A 249 -11.88 12.64 -10.22
CA GLU A 249 -13.12 12.79 -9.45
C GLU A 249 -12.83 13.03 -7.96
N GLN A 250 -11.91 12.26 -7.36
CA GLN A 250 -11.56 12.44 -5.94
C GLN A 250 -10.92 13.80 -5.68
N ILE A 251 -10.00 14.27 -6.54
CA ILE A 251 -9.41 15.60 -6.43
C ILE A 251 -10.49 16.67 -6.53
N SER A 252 -11.43 16.53 -7.48
CA SER A 252 -12.57 17.43 -7.64
C SER A 252 -13.41 17.51 -6.37
N HIS A 253 -13.78 16.36 -5.78
CA HIS A 253 -14.54 16.32 -4.52
C HIS A 253 -13.80 17.01 -3.36
N ILE A 254 -12.50 16.75 -3.20
CA ILE A 254 -11.69 17.37 -2.15
C ILE A 254 -11.64 18.89 -2.33
N LEU A 255 -11.35 19.38 -3.54
CA LEU A 255 -11.21 20.81 -3.81
C LEU A 255 -12.55 21.55 -3.71
N LEU A 256 -13.65 20.95 -4.17
CA LEU A 256 -14.99 21.53 -4.10
C LEU A 256 -15.57 21.57 -2.69
N THR A 257 -14.90 20.96 -1.71
CA THR A 257 -15.25 21.13 -0.28
C THR A 257 -14.90 22.54 0.23
N LEU A 258 -13.98 23.25 -0.42
CA LEU A 258 -13.66 24.64 -0.09
C LEU A 258 -14.76 25.58 -0.61
N PRO A 259 -15.16 26.61 0.17
CA PRO A 259 -16.01 27.66 -0.38
C PRO A 259 -15.27 28.38 -1.51
N LYS A 260 -16.00 28.80 -2.56
CA LYS A 260 -15.43 29.51 -3.72
C LYS A 260 -14.58 30.73 -3.38
N LYS A 261 -14.89 31.39 -2.26
CA LYS A 261 -14.13 32.52 -1.72
C LYS A 261 -13.98 32.32 -0.22
N SER A 262 -12.82 32.66 0.31
CA SER A 262 -12.59 32.71 1.75
C SER A 262 -13.37 33.87 2.40
N PRO A 263 -13.87 33.73 3.62
CA PRO A 263 -14.47 34.84 4.39
C PRO A 263 -13.55 36.05 4.59
N ALA A 264 -12.22 35.85 4.57
CA ALA A 264 -11.24 36.92 4.71
C ALA A 264 -11.12 37.85 3.48
N LEU A 265 -11.78 37.49 2.36
CA LEU A 265 -11.63 38.17 1.08
C LEU A 265 -12.73 39.23 0.89
N SER A 266 -12.37 40.51 1.00
CA SER A 266 -13.28 41.64 0.79
C SER A 266 -13.44 42.04 -0.67
N GLN A 267 -12.41 41.83 -1.49
CA GLN A 267 -12.39 42.13 -2.93
C GLN A 267 -11.77 40.95 -3.68
N ASN A 268 -12.17 40.73 -4.94
CA ASN A 268 -11.60 39.64 -5.73
C ASN A 268 -10.09 39.81 -5.93
N ILE A 269 -9.37 38.69 -5.90
CA ILE A 269 -7.94 38.67 -6.23
C ILE A 269 -7.80 38.73 -7.76
N SER A 270 -6.93 39.61 -8.26
CA SER A 270 -6.58 39.67 -9.68
C SER A 270 -5.93 38.37 -10.14
N LEU A 271 -6.37 37.86 -11.29
CA LEU A 271 -5.77 36.68 -11.91
C LEU A 271 -4.43 37.07 -12.54
N LEU A 272 -3.47 36.15 -12.50
CA LEU A 272 -2.21 36.29 -13.21
C LEU A 272 -2.38 35.80 -14.65
N ASP A 273 -1.74 36.49 -15.59
CA ASP A 273 -1.70 36.05 -16.99
C ASP A 273 -1.11 34.64 -17.10
N ARG A 274 -1.71 33.84 -17.98
CA ARG A 274 -1.28 32.45 -18.23
C ARG A 274 -0.02 32.48 -19.10
N PHE A 275 1.12 32.10 -18.53
CA PHE A 275 2.33 31.74 -19.29
C PHE A 275 2.35 30.24 -19.59
#